data_AF-A0A7X0EXK9-F1
#
_entry.id   AF-A0A7X0EXK9-F1
#
_cell.length_a   1.000
_cell.length_b   1.000
_cell.length_c   1.000
_cell.angle_alpha   90.00
_cell.angle_beta   90.00
_cell.angle_gamma   90.00
#
_symmetry.space_group_name_H-M   'P 1'
#
loop_
_entity.id
_entity.type
_entity.pdbx_description
1 polymer ?
#
loop_
_entity_poly.entity_id
_entity_poly.type
_entity_poly.pdbx_seq_one_letter_code
_entity_poly.pdbx_strand_id
1 'polypeptide(L)'
;MVCDNVIIAMVAVFFAGMGIYGLVAPGALLAPFGTRVVSADGRNEVRAVYGGFGLATALALVLAALDVGTLRDGVLVAVALALAGMAVGRVVSMLLERPARFYPTVLYLIVEAGLAAALLAVR
;
A
#
# COMPACT_ATOMS: atom_id res chain seq x y z
N MET A 1 -21.00 9.98 -3.25
CA MET A 1 -21.29 8.53 -3.25
C MET A 1 -20.61 7.80 -4.41
N VAL A 2 -20.91 8.08 -5.69
CA VAL A 2 -20.25 7.38 -6.82
C VAL A 2 -18.76 7.71 -6.91
N CYS A 3 -18.38 9.00 -6.86
CA CYS A 3 -16.97 9.43 -6.92
C CYS A 3 -16.13 8.86 -5.75
N ASP A 4 -16.72 8.82 -4.54
CA ASP A 4 -16.07 8.32 -3.32
C ASP A 4 -15.70 6.84 -3.47
N ASN A 5 -16.63 6.03 -3.99
CA ASN A 5 -16.39 4.61 -4.22
C ASN A 5 -15.37 4.35 -5.33
N VAL A 6 -15.27 5.23 -6.34
CA VAL A 6 -14.18 5.14 -7.35
C VAL A 6 -12.82 5.33 -6.68
N ILE A 7 -12.68 6.28 -5.76
CA ILE A 7 -11.42 6.51 -5.04
C ILE A 7 -11.05 5.28 -4.21
N ILE A 8 -12.00 4.73 -3.44
CA ILE A 8 -11.76 3.53 -2.63
C ILE A 8 -11.38 2.34 -3.53
N ALA A 9 -12.06 2.16 -4.65
CA ALA A 9 -11.75 1.11 -5.61
C ALA A 9 -10.35 1.27 -6.23
N MET A 10 -9.94 2.49 -6.57
CA MET A 10 -8.58 2.75 -7.07
C MET A 10 -7.52 2.34 -6.05
N VAL A 11 -7.72 2.67 -4.76
CA VAL A 11 -6.78 2.28 -3.70
C VAL A 11 -6.78 0.76 -3.51
N ALA A 12 -7.96 0.12 -3.58
CA ALA A 12 -8.09 -1.34 -3.51
C ALA A 12 -7.32 -2.02 -4.65
N VAL A 13 -7.40 -1.50 -5.88
CA VAL A 13 -6.64 -2.02 -7.03
C VAL A 13 -5.13 -1.87 -6.82
N PHE A 14 -4.66 -0.77 -6.23
CA PHE A 14 -3.24 -0.59 -5.92
C PHE A 14 -2.73 -1.66 -4.95
N PHE A 15 -3.47 -1.90 -3.86
CA PHE A 15 -3.15 -2.96 -2.90
C PHE A 15 -3.28 -4.36 -3.50
N ALA A 16 -4.29 -4.61 -4.34
CA ALA A 16 -4.47 -5.87 -5.02
C ALA A 16 -3.32 -6.15 -5.99
N GLY A 17 -2.90 -5.16 -6.77
CA GLY A 17 -1.76 -5.25 -7.69
C GLY A 17 -0.45 -5.55 -6.95
N MET A 18 -0.17 -4.83 -5.86
CA MET A 18 0.97 -5.11 -4.99
C MET A 18 0.89 -6.52 -4.38
N GLY A 19 -0.29 -6.91 -3.90
CA GLY A 19 -0.58 -8.22 -3.31
C GLY A 19 -0.32 -9.37 -4.26
N ILE A 20 -0.91 -9.33 -5.45
CA ILE A 20 -0.69 -10.32 -6.51
C ILE A 20 0.80 -10.37 -6.88
N TYR A 21 1.44 -9.21 -7.04
CA TYR A 21 2.86 -9.17 -7.41
C TYR A 21 3.78 -9.73 -6.32
N GLY A 22 3.50 -9.46 -5.05
CA GLY A 22 4.21 -10.03 -3.90
C GLY A 22 4.07 -11.54 -3.79
N LEU A 23 2.91 -12.10 -4.14
CA LEU A 23 2.67 -13.55 -4.16
C LEU A 23 3.42 -14.24 -5.31
N VAL A 24 3.28 -13.69 -6.52
CA VAL A 24 3.76 -14.32 -7.76
C VAL A 24 5.27 -14.11 -7.95
N ALA A 25 5.78 -12.90 -7.69
CA ALA A 25 7.15 -12.50 -7.99
C ALA A 25 7.82 -11.75 -6.82
N PRO A 26 7.98 -12.40 -5.64
CA PRO A 26 8.45 -11.73 -4.42
C PRO A 26 9.83 -11.06 -4.55
N GLY A 27 10.76 -11.68 -5.29
CA GLY A 27 12.08 -11.08 -5.52
C GLY A 27 12.04 -9.84 -6.40
N ALA A 28 11.13 -9.80 -7.37
CA ALA A 28 11.01 -8.69 -8.31
C ALA A 28 10.29 -7.48 -7.68
N LEU A 29 9.43 -7.71 -6.67
CA LEU A 29 8.78 -6.64 -5.92
C LEU A 29 9.78 -5.74 -5.19
N LEU A 30 10.79 -6.33 -4.56
CA LEU A 30 11.77 -5.57 -3.76
C LEU A 30 13.03 -5.15 -4.54
N ALA A 31 13.25 -5.71 -5.74
CA ALA A 31 14.38 -5.37 -6.59
C ALA A 31 14.55 -3.85 -6.86
N PRO A 32 13.49 -3.05 -7.07
CA PRO A 32 13.61 -1.59 -7.21
C PRO A 32 14.27 -0.88 -6.02
N PHE A 33 14.20 -1.46 -4.83
CA PHE A 33 14.83 -0.93 -3.62
C PHE A 33 16.26 -1.43 -3.42
N GLY A 34 16.82 -2.17 -4.40
CA GLY A 34 18.14 -2.78 -4.30
C GLY A 34 18.16 -4.03 -3.40
N THR A 35 17.01 -4.48 -2.91
CA THR A 35 16.90 -5.61 -2.00
C THR A 35 16.82 -6.92 -2.79
N ARG A 36 17.73 -7.86 -2.49
CA ARG A 36 17.74 -9.21 -3.07
C ARG A 36 17.12 -10.21 -2.10
N VAL A 37 16.05 -10.87 -2.52
CA VAL A 37 15.36 -11.89 -1.71
C VAL A 37 15.85 -13.28 -2.11
N VAL A 38 16.89 -13.76 -1.41
CA VAL A 38 17.62 -14.98 -1.81
C VAL A 38 17.13 -16.26 -1.12
N SER A 39 16.68 -16.17 0.13
CA SER A 39 16.28 -17.34 0.92
C SER A 39 14.82 -17.74 0.66
N ALA A 40 14.46 -18.97 1.04
CA ALA A 40 13.06 -19.39 1.10
C ALA A 40 12.28 -18.53 2.10
N ASP A 41 12.84 -18.31 3.29
CA ASP A 41 12.22 -17.53 4.36
C ASP A 41 11.97 -16.08 3.95
N GLY A 42 12.94 -15.44 3.29
CA GLY A 42 12.75 -14.07 2.79
C GLY A 42 11.64 -13.98 1.74
N ARG A 43 11.51 -15.00 0.87
CA ARG A 43 10.39 -15.05 -0.08
C ARG A 43 9.07 -15.32 0.62
N ASN A 44 9.07 -16.12 1.69
CA ASN A 44 7.88 -16.36 2.50
C ASN A 44 7.41 -15.07 3.18
N GLU A 45 8.34 -14.29 3.75
CA GLU A 45 8.06 -13.00 4.36
C GLU A 45 7.44 -12.03 3.35
N VAL A 46 8.02 -11.94 2.14
CA VAL A 46 7.47 -11.05 1.11
C VAL A 46 6.05 -11.45 0.70
N ARG A 47 5.80 -12.76 0.55
CA ARG A 47 4.46 -13.27 0.23
C ARG A 47 3.45 -13.01 1.34
N ALA A 48 3.86 -13.04 2.60
CA ALA A 48 2.98 -12.76 3.73
C ALA A 48 2.66 -11.26 3.81
N VAL A 49 3.69 -10.41 3.91
CA VAL A 49 3.57 -8.98 4.24
C VAL A 49 3.17 -8.13 3.04
N TYR A 50 3.71 -8.38 1.87
CA TYR A 50 3.33 -7.61 0.68
C TYR A 50 2.23 -8.32 -0.11
N GLY A 51 2.23 -9.65 -0.11
CA GLY A 51 1.25 -10.46 -0.81
C GLY A 51 -0.09 -10.56 -0.09
N GLY A 52 -0.16 -11.43 0.91
CA GLY A 52 -1.37 -11.76 1.65
C GLY A 52 -1.99 -10.57 2.36
N PHE A 53 -1.18 -9.77 3.07
CA PHE A 53 -1.66 -8.55 3.72
C PHE A 53 -2.19 -7.53 2.69
N GLY A 54 -1.47 -7.32 1.57
CA GLY A 54 -1.94 -6.44 0.49
C GLY A 54 -3.31 -6.86 -0.08
N LEU A 55 -3.49 -8.16 -0.34
CA LEU A 55 -4.79 -8.69 -0.78
C LEU A 55 -5.89 -8.54 0.27
N ALA A 56 -5.58 -8.78 1.55
CA ALA A 56 -6.53 -8.60 2.63
C ALA A 56 -6.96 -7.14 2.78
N THR A 57 -6.03 -6.19 2.67
CA THR A 57 -6.33 -4.75 2.65
C THR A 57 -7.21 -4.36 1.47
N ALA A 58 -6.92 -4.89 0.28
CA ALA A 58 -7.75 -4.67 -0.91
C ALA A 58 -9.19 -5.18 -0.69
N LEU A 59 -9.35 -6.39 -0.13
CA LEU A 59 -10.67 -6.93 0.20
C LEU A 59 -11.40 -6.06 1.22
N ALA A 60 -10.73 -5.60 2.27
CA ALA A 60 -11.33 -4.71 3.26
C ALA A 60 -11.85 -3.41 2.62
N LEU A 61 -11.08 -2.81 1.71
CA LEU A 61 -11.48 -1.62 0.95
C LEU A 61 -12.68 -1.91 0.02
N VAL A 62 -12.74 -3.08 -0.62
CA VAL A 62 -13.90 -3.49 -1.41
C VAL A 62 -15.15 -3.63 -0.54
N LEU A 63 -15.04 -4.28 0.63
CA LEU A 63 -16.15 -4.41 1.57
C LEU A 63 -16.62 -3.04 2.10
N ALA A 64 -15.68 -2.12 2.33
CA ALA A 64 -15.98 -0.73 2.69
C ALA A 64 -16.71 0.02 1.55
N ALA A 65 -16.27 -0.15 0.30
CA ALA A 65 -16.91 0.48 -0.86
C ALA A 65 -18.31 -0.06 -1.16
N LEU A 66 -18.57 -1.32 -0.81
CA LEU A 66 -19.88 -1.98 -0.91
C LEU A 66 -20.79 -1.69 0.30
N ASP A 67 -20.36 -0.83 1.23
CA ASP A 67 -21.07 -0.47 2.46
C ASP A 67 -21.53 -1.70 3.28
N VAL A 68 -20.67 -2.72 3.36
CA VAL A 68 -20.96 -3.93 4.13
C VAL A 68 -20.88 -3.61 5.62
N GLY A 69 -22.04 -3.57 6.28
CA GLY A 69 -22.16 -3.29 7.70
C GLY A 69 -21.68 -1.87 8.05
N THR A 70 -20.96 -1.73 9.17
CA THR A 70 -20.42 -0.44 9.65
C THR A 70 -18.91 -0.32 9.43
N LEU A 71 -18.35 -1.06 8.45
CA LEU A 71 -16.91 -1.20 8.26
C LEU A 71 -16.26 0.02 7.59
N ARG A 72 -17.01 0.75 6.77
CA ARG A 72 -16.50 1.78 5.86
C ARG A 72 -15.54 2.74 6.55
N ASP A 73 -16.04 3.43 7.56
CA ASP A 73 -15.33 4.51 8.24
C ASP A 73 -14.02 4.03 8.88
N GLY A 74 -14.08 2.92 9.63
CA GLY A 74 -12.93 2.33 10.31
C GLY A 74 -11.87 1.80 9.33
N VAL A 75 -12.28 1.15 8.24
CA VAL A 75 -11.36 0.66 7.20
C VAL A 75 -10.64 1.81 6.52
N LEU A 76 -11.38 2.86 6.11
CA LEU A 76 -10.77 4.00 5.42
C LEU A 76 -9.75 4.71 6.29
N VAL A 77 -10.07 4.95 7.58
CA VAL A 77 -9.12 5.54 8.54
C VAL A 77 -7.92 4.65 8.75
N ALA A 78 -8.11 3.35 8.99
CA ALA A 78 -7.01 2.43 9.25
C ALA A 78 -6.03 2.36 8.06
N VAL A 79 -6.54 2.24 6.84
CA VAL A 79 -5.71 2.19 5.63
C VAL A 79 -5.04 3.53 5.36
N ALA A 80 -5.75 4.65 5.56
CA ALA A 80 -5.16 5.97 5.41
C ALA A 80 -4.01 6.20 6.39
N LEU A 81 -4.16 5.80 7.66
CA LEU A 81 -3.10 5.89 8.67
C LEU A 81 -1.91 4.99 8.34
N ALA A 82 -2.14 3.79 7.82
CA ALA A 82 -1.07 2.90 7.37
C ALA A 82 -0.26 3.54 6.22
N LEU A 83 -0.94 4.08 5.21
CA LEU A 83 -0.31 4.79 4.09
C LEU A 83 0.45 6.04 4.56
N ALA A 84 -0.16 6.86 5.42
CA ALA A 84 0.49 8.03 6.00
C ALA A 84 1.72 7.67 6.83
N GLY A 85 1.66 6.58 7.60
CA GLY A 85 2.80 6.06 8.34
C GLY A 85 3.97 5.66 7.45
N MET A 86 3.71 4.98 6.32
CA MET A 86 4.74 4.66 5.32
C MET A 86 5.34 5.93 4.71
N ALA A 87 4.50 6.91 4.35
CA ALA A 87 4.95 8.20 3.83
C ALA A 87 5.86 8.93 4.82
N VAL A 88 5.46 9.01 6.10
CA VAL A 88 6.29 9.58 7.18
C VAL A 88 7.61 8.83 7.31
N GLY A 89 7.58 7.49 7.28
CA GLY A 89 8.78 6.66 7.29
C GLY A 89 9.76 7.00 6.17
N ARG A 90 9.25 7.28 4.96
CA ARG A 90 10.07 7.75 3.83
C ARG A 90 10.64 9.13 4.05
N VAL A 91 9.87 10.07 4.60
CA VAL A 91 10.38 11.41 4.94
C VAL A 91 11.53 11.30 5.93
N VAL A 92 11.36 10.54 7.01
CA VAL A 92 12.42 10.27 7.99
C VAL A 92 13.63 9.64 7.31
N SER A 93 13.44 8.61 6.48
CA SER A 93 14.51 7.95 5.75
C SER A 93 15.28 8.92 4.84
N MET A 94 14.60 9.83 4.13
CA MET A 94 15.26 10.81 3.25
C MET A 94 16.02 11.91 4.01
N LEU A 95 15.62 12.21 5.25
CA LEU A 95 16.35 13.14 6.12
C LEU A 95 17.65 12.52 6.64
N LEU A 96 17.66 11.20 6.85
CA LEU A 96 18.84 10.45 7.29
C LEU A 96 19.76 10.09 6.11
N GLU A 97 19.17 9.64 4.99
CA GLU A 97 19.85 9.13 3.82
C GLU A 97 19.20 9.67 2.54
N ARG A 98 19.94 10.47 1.76
CA ARG A 98 19.40 11.06 0.54
C ARG A 98 19.18 9.98 -0.53
N PRO A 99 17.98 9.90 -1.14
CA PRO A 99 17.72 8.92 -2.17
C PRO A 99 18.57 9.23 -3.42
N ALA A 100 19.21 8.21 -3.98
CA ALA A 100 20.04 8.36 -5.17
C ALA A 100 19.24 8.70 -6.45
N ARG A 101 17.92 8.46 -6.44
CA ARG A 101 17.03 8.61 -7.59
C ARG A 101 15.59 8.86 -7.14
N PHE A 102 14.78 9.44 -8.02
CA PHE A 102 13.36 9.71 -7.77
C PHE A 102 12.54 8.43 -7.52
N TYR A 103 12.67 7.44 -8.41
CA TYR A 103 12.06 6.12 -8.23
C TYR A 103 13.06 5.16 -7.56
N PRO A 104 12.71 4.40 -6.51
CA PRO A 104 11.34 4.21 -6.00
C PRO A 104 10.91 5.21 -4.92
N THR A 105 11.83 5.72 -4.11
CA THR A 105 11.51 6.34 -2.81
C THR A 105 10.59 7.56 -2.89
N VAL A 106 10.89 8.54 -3.74
CA VAL A 106 10.10 9.79 -3.82
C VAL A 106 8.75 9.53 -4.49
N LEU A 107 8.71 8.68 -5.51
CA LEU A 107 7.44 8.30 -6.15
C LEU A 107 6.49 7.63 -5.14
N TYR A 108 6.97 6.64 -4.40
CA TYR A 108 6.12 5.96 -3.41
C TYR A 108 5.67 6.90 -2.30
N LEU A 109 6.51 7.85 -1.85
CA LEU A 109 6.08 8.88 -0.90
C LEU A 109 4.88 9.66 -1.43
N ILE A 110 4.93 10.13 -2.68
CA ILE A 110 3.84 10.90 -3.29
C ILE A 110 2.58 10.04 -3.39
N VAL A 111 2.72 8.78 -3.83
CA VAL A 111 1.59 7.85 -3.92
C VAL A 111 1.00 7.57 -2.55
N GLU A 112 1.81 7.22 -1.55
CA GLU A 112 1.35 6.91 -0.20
C GLU A 112 0.64 8.09 0.45
N ALA A 113 1.23 9.29 0.39
CA ALA A 113 0.62 10.50 0.92
C ALA A 113 -0.67 10.88 0.17
N GLY A 114 -0.66 10.78 -1.17
CA GLY A 114 -1.82 11.09 -2.00
C GLY A 114 -2.99 10.14 -1.76
N LEU A 115 -2.74 8.82 -1.70
CA LEU A 115 -3.77 7.83 -1.42
C LEU A 115 -4.30 7.96 0.02
N ALA A 116 -3.44 8.24 1.00
CA ALA A 116 -3.88 8.51 2.37
C ALA A 116 -4.83 9.72 2.43
N ALA A 117 -4.44 10.83 1.81
CA ALA A 117 -5.26 12.05 1.76
C ALA A 117 -6.58 11.80 1.01
N ALA A 118 -6.53 11.07 -0.10
CA ALA A 118 -7.72 10.73 -0.87
C ALA A 118 -8.73 9.90 -0.06
N LEU A 119 -8.26 8.88 0.69
CA LEU A 119 -9.13 8.08 1.56
C LEU A 119 -9.76 8.90 2.68
N LEU A 120 -9.00 9.81 3.30
CA LEU A 120 -9.52 10.69 4.35
C LEU A 120 -10.54 11.70 3.81
N ALA A 121 -10.40 12.13 2.55
CA ALA A 121 -11.32 13.07 1.91
C ALA A 121 -12.67 12.43 1.53
N VAL A 122 -12.71 11.11 1.34
CA VAL A 122 -13.92 10.35 0.93
C VAL A 122 -14.49 9.48 2.04
N ARG A 123 -13.95 9.61 3.24
CA ARG A 123 -14.39 8.92 4.45
C ARG A 123 -15.86 9.20 4.72
#